data_AF-A0A3L7T8H3-F1
#
_entry.id   AF-A0A3L7T8H3-F1
#
_cell.length_a   1.000
_cell.length_b   1.000
_cell.length_c   1.000
_cell.angle_alpha   90.00
_cell.angle_beta   90.00
_cell.angle_gamma   90.00
#
_symmetry.space_group_name_H-M   'P 1'
#
loop_
_entity.id
_entity.type
_entity.pdbx_description
1 polymer ?
#
loop_
_entity_poly.entity_id
_entity_poly.type
_entity_poly.pdbx_seq_one_letter_code
_entity_poly.pdbx_strand_id
1 'polypeptide(L)'
;MRFYSMKLLSLSVFLSAICVLAAAEDKVKGQLPAQFKKLGLRDDQVQKIYKIQTDYRGKGSDLEKQLKELKTKEKTEVEAVLTDEQKNRLKEIRTGESADPKKTSK
;
A
#
# COMPACT_ATOMS: atom_id res chain seq x y z
N MET A 1 48.06 -19.63 33.58
CA MET A 1 47.73 -18.44 32.77
C MET A 1 48.34 -18.58 31.39
N ARG A 2 47.55 -18.89 30.35
CA ARG A 2 47.94 -18.74 28.93
C ARG A 2 46.79 -19.02 27.94
N PHE A 3 45.55 -18.63 28.29
CA PHE A 3 44.36 -18.90 27.47
C PHE A 3 43.71 -17.63 26.89
N TYR A 4 44.49 -16.61 26.54
CA TYR A 4 43.95 -15.37 25.92
C TYR A 4 44.76 -14.84 24.73
N SER A 5 45.69 -15.61 24.15
CA SER A 5 46.55 -15.11 23.04
C SER A 5 46.21 -15.69 21.66
N MET A 6 45.13 -16.48 21.52
CA MET A 6 44.75 -17.10 20.24
C MET A 6 43.32 -16.75 19.77
N LYS A 7 42.62 -15.87 20.49
CA LYS A 7 41.27 -15.39 20.12
C LYS A 7 41.24 -13.96 19.59
N LEU A 8 42.39 -13.26 19.61
CA LEU A 8 42.51 -11.90 19.11
C LEU A 8 43.01 -11.80 17.66
N LEU A 9 43.52 -12.88 17.07
CA LEU A 9 44.09 -12.85 15.71
C LEU A 9 43.14 -13.35 14.60
N SER A 10 41.95 -13.87 14.94
CA SER A 10 40.97 -14.32 13.95
C SER A 10 39.93 -13.26 13.58
N LEU A 11 39.91 -12.11 14.27
CA LEU A 11 38.91 -11.07 14.04
C LEU A 11 39.35 -10.04 12.97
N SER A 12 40.63 -9.99 12.61
CA SER A 12 41.16 -9.02 11.64
C SER A 12 41.05 -9.47 10.17
N VAL A 13 40.73 -10.74 9.90
CA VAL A 13 40.57 -11.25 8.52
C VAL A 13 39.11 -11.19 8.03
N PHE A 14 38.15 -10.97 8.92
CA PHE A 14 36.74 -10.78 8.53
C PHE A 14 36.33 -9.31 8.30
N LEU A 15 37.20 -8.34 8.64
CA LEU A 15 36.89 -6.91 8.44
C LEU A 15 37.29 -6.39 7.04
N SER A 16 38.11 -7.12 6.27
CA SER A 16 38.59 -6.65 4.95
C SER A 16 37.84 -7.23 3.75
N ALA A 17 36.78 -8.03 3.95
CA ALA A 17 35.93 -8.55 2.87
C ALA A 17 34.57 -7.83 2.75
N ILE A 18 34.25 -6.90 3.67
CA ILE A 18 33.21 -5.89 3.44
C ILE A 18 33.89 -4.65 2.85
N CYS A 19 34.70 -4.87 1.79
CA CYS A 19 34.92 -3.84 0.80
C CYS A 19 33.60 -3.67 0.06
N VAL A 20 32.74 -2.83 0.64
CA VAL A 20 31.77 -1.95 -0.01
C VAL A 20 31.49 -2.41 -1.44
N LEU A 21 30.57 -3.36 -1.58
CA LEU A 21 29.79 -3.46 -2.81
C LEU A 21 28.97 -2.17 -2.83
N ALA A 22 29.56 -1.14 -3.45
CA ALA A 22 28.97 0.16 -3.63
C ALA A 22 27.58 -0.08 -4.23
N ALA A 23 26.57 0.19 -3.40
CA ALA A 23 25.17 0.05 -3.75
C ALA A 23 24.88 1.03 -4.89
N ALA A 24 25.04 0.56 -6.13
CA ALA A 24 24.34 1.12 -7.27
C ALA A 24 22.87 0.74 -7.07
N GLU A 25 22.17 1.46 -6.17
CA GLU A 25 20.72 1.35 -6.09
C GLU A 25 20.13 1.83 -7.42
N ASP A 26 19.33 0.97 -8.04
CA ASP A 26 18.64 1.31 -9.27
C ASP A 26 17.83 2.60 -9.10
N LYS A 27 18.01 3.53 -10.04
CA LYS A 27 17.29 4.81 -10.01
C LYS A 27 15.80 4.54 -10.14
N VAL A 28 15.04 4.97 -9.14
CA VAL A 28 13.58 4.90 -9.15
C VAL A 28 13.06 6.00 -10.08
N LYS A 29 12.05 5.68 -10.88
CA LYS A 29 11.35 6.64 -11.74
C LYS A 29 10.07 7.11 -11.06
N GLY A 30 9.74 8.39 -11.20
CA GLY A 30 8.56 8.98 -10.58
C GLY A 30 8.26 10.37 -11.12
N GLN A 31 7.30 11.04 -10.49
CA GLN A 31 6.92 12.40 -10.82
C GLN A 31 7.13 13.31 -9.61
N LEU A 32 7.90 14.37 -9.81
CA LEU A 32 8.07 15.37 -8.76
C LEU A 32 6.74 16.07 -8.46
N PRO A 33 6.48 16.42 -7.18
CA PRO A 33 5.33 17.23 -6.83
C PRO A 33 5.29 18.55 -7.60
N ALA A 34 4.11 19.15 -7.68
CA ALA A 34 3.92 20.41 -8.39
C ALA A 34 4.92 21.47 -7.90
N GLN A 35 5.50 22.23 -8.84
CA GLN A 35 6.50 23.28 -8.60
C GLN A 35 7.87 22.82 -8.07
N PHE A 36 8.08 21.55 -7.66
CA PHE A 36 9.36 21.10 -7.09
C PHE A 36 10.52 21.16 -8.11
N LYS A 37 10.21 21.06 -9.41
CA LYS A 37 11.21 21.25 -10.48
C LYS A 37 11.86 22.65 -10.45
N LYS A 38 11.18 23.67 -9.92
CA LYS A 38 11.68 25.05 -9.86
C LYS A 38 12.69 25.28 -8.72
N LEU A 39 12.82 24.32 -7.80
CA LEU A 39 13.70 24.44 -6.63
C LEU A 39 15.16 24.07 -6.92
N GLY A 40 15.49 23.64 -8.13
CA GLY A 40 16.86 23.25 -8.49
C GLY A 40 17.37 22.07 -7.65
N LEU A 41 16.50 21.08 -7.38
CA LEU A 41 16.84 19.93 -6.54
C LEU A 41 17.99 19.11 -7.14
N ARG A 42 18.85 18.61 -6.26
CA ARG A 42 19.90 17.65 -6.63
C ARG A 42 19.32 16.28 -6.94
N ASP A 43 20.03 15.50 -7.76
CA ASP A 43 19.63 14.16 -8.19
C ASP A 43 19.29 13.21 -7.02
N ASP A 44 20.08 13.25 -5.94
CA ASP A 44 19.84 12.42 -4.74
C ASP A 44 18.56 12.83 -4.00
N GLN A 45 18.22 14.13 -3.97
CA GLN A 45 16.96 14.61 -3.41
C GLN A 45 15.79 14.14 -4.26
N VAL A 46 15.90 14.21 -5.59
CA VAL A 46 14.89 13.69 -6.52
C VAL A 46 14.67 12.19 -6.32
N GLN A 47 15.75 11.41 -6.23
CA GLN A 47 15.68 9.96 -5.98
C GLN A 47 15.03 9.64 -4.62
N LYS A 48 15.39 10.38 -3.56
CA LYS A 48 14.75 10.23 -2.24
C LYS A 48 13.25 10.52 -2.30
N ILE A 49 12.84 11.57 -3.01
CA ILE A 49 11.41 11.90 -3.18
C ILE A 49 10.68 10.75 -3.90
N TYR A 50 11.24 10.21 -4.98
CA TYR A 50 10.63 9.10 -5.70
C TYR A 50 10.50 7.82 -4.87
N LYS A 51 11.50 7.49 -4.05
CA LYS A 51 11.42 6.37 -3.11
C LYS A 51 10.29 6.57 -2.11
N ILE A 52 10.24 7.74 -1.45
CA ILE A 52 9.17 8.10 -0.50
C ILE A 52 7.79 7.95 -1.17
N GLN A 53 7.61 8.52 -2.35
CA GLN A 53 6.33 8.43 -3.08
C GLN A 53 5.94 6.99 -3.42
N THR A 54 6.90 6.14 -3.80
CA THR A 54 6.65 4.73 -4.11
C THR A 54 6.28 3.94 -2.85
N ASP A 55 7.01 4.13 -1.76
CA ASP A 55 6.75 3.47 -0.49
C ASP A 55 5.35 3.79 0.03
N TYR A 56 4.96 5.08 0.01
CA TYR A 56 3.64 5.50 0.47
C TYR A 56 2.51 5.10 -0.47
N ARG A 57 2.75 5.03 -1.79
CA ARG A 57 1.76 4.47 -2.73
C ARG A 57 1.52 2.99 -2.47
N GLY A 58 2.57 2.22 -2.17
CA GLY A 58 2.45 0.82 -1.77
C GLY A 58 1.61 0.66 -0.50
N LYS A 59 1.99 1.38 0.56
CA LYS A 59 1.23 1.38 1.84
C LYS A 59 -0.22 1.81 1.66
N GLY A 60 -0.47 2.83 0.83
CA GLY A 60 -1.81 3.31 0.51
C GLY A 60 -2.67 2.23 -0.16
N SER A 61 -2.11 1.53 -1.16
CA SER A 61 -2.82 0.45 -1.85
C SER A 61 -3.24 -0.68 -0.92
N ASP A 62 -2.39 -1.05 0.04
CA ASP A 62 -2.72 -2.12 0.99
C ASP A 62 -3.77 -1.68 2.00
N LEU A 63 -3.71 -0.45 2.50
CA LEU A 63 -4.75 0.14 3.36
C LEU A 63 -6.09 0.27 2.62
N GLU A 64 -6.09 0.65 1.34
CA GLU A 64 -7.30 0.72 0.53
C GLU A 64 -7.97 -0.64 0.36
N LYS A 65 -7.19 -1.73 0.19
CA LYS A 65 -7.72 -3.10 0.14
C LYS A 65 -8.39 -3.48 1.46
N GLN A 66 -7.71 -3.23 2.58
CA GLN A 66 -8.26 -3.51 3.92
C GLN A 66 -9.53 -2.70 4.19
N LEU A 67 -9.57 -1.43 3.79
CA LEU A 67 -10.76 -0.59 3.93
C LEU A 67 -11.92 -1.11 3.08
N LYS A 68 -11.65 -1.58 1.85
CA LYS A 68 -12.67 -2.17 0.98
C LYS A 68 -13.23 -3.47 1.56
N GLU A 69 -12.38 -4.30 2.14
CA GLU A 69 -12.78 -5.54 2.81
C GLU A 69 -13.67 -5.24 4.02
N LEU A 70 -13.26 -4.31 4.89
CA LEU A 70 -14.06 -3.89 6.04
C LEU A 70 -15.42 -3.32 5.63
N LYS A 71 -15.47 -2.44 4.63
CA LYS A 71 -16.74 -1.90 4.11
C LYS A 71 -17.64 -2.97 3.51
N THR A 72 -17.07 -3.99 2.87
CA THR A 72 -17.84 -5.12 2.35
C THR A 72 -18.41 -5.94 3.49
N LYS A 73 -17.58 -6.27 4.49
CA LYS A 73 -17.98 -7.02 5.67
C LYS A 73 -19.07 -6.31 6.47
N GLU A 74 -18.89 -5.01 6.73
CA GLU A 74 -19.90 -4.17 7.39
C GLU A 74 -21.25 -4.25 6.65
N LYS A 75 -21.25 -4.06 5.32
CA LYS A 75 -22.48 -4.18 4.52
C LYS A 75 -23.13 -5.56 4.63
N THR A 76 -22.33 -6.63 4.56
CA THR A 76 -22.82 -7.99 4.70
C THR A 76 -23.44 -8.23 6.08
N GLU A 77 -22.79 -7.77 7.15
CA GLU A 77 -23.29 -7.91 8.52
C GLU A 77 -24.56 -7.10 8.75
N VAL A 78 -24.63 -5.87 8.21
CA VAL A 78 -25.86 -5.06 8.24
C VAL A 78 -27.01 -5.76 7.50
N GLU A 79 -26.76 -6.31 6.32
CA GLU A 79 -27.78 -7.06 5.56
C GLU A 79 -28.15 -8.39 6.23
N ALA A 80 -27.25 -9.00 7.00
CA ALA A 80 -27.50 -10.25 7.70
C ALA A 80 -28.59 -10.12 8.78
N VAL A 81 -28.75 -8.93 9.39
CA VAL A 81 -29.78 -8.64 10.40
C VAL A 81 -31.19 -8.61 9.80
N LEU A 82 -31.32 -8.44 8.48
CA LEU A 82 -32.63 -8.38 7.82
C LEU A 82 -33.29 -9.76 7.75
N THR A 83 -34.63 -9.76 7.82
CA THR A 83 -35.43 -10.95 7.53
C THR A 83 -35.37 -11.32 6.04
N ASP A 84 -35.72 -12.55 5.71
CA ASP A 84 -35.70 -13.01 4.31
C ASP A 84 -36.65 -12.21 3.42
N GLU A 85 -37.83 -11.84 3.93
CA GLU A 85 -38.77 -10.95 3.25
C GLU A 85 -38.17 -9.56 2.97
N GLN A 86 -37.46 -8.98 3.95
CA GLN A 86 -36.79 -7.68 3.81
C GLN A 86 -35.63 -7.74 2.82
N LYS A 87 -34.86 -8.85 2.80
CA LYS A 87 -33.78 -9.07 1.82
C LYS A 87 -34.33 -9.17 0.39
N ASN A 88 -35.43 -9.90 0.21
CA ASN A 88 -36.10 -10.01 -1.09
C ASN A 88 -36.60 -8.64 -1.56
N ARG A 89 -37.24 -7.87 -0.68
CA ARG A 89 -37.68 -6.51 -1.01
C ARG A 89 -36.50 -5.57 -1.33
N LEU A 90 -35.41 -5.67 -0.59
CA LEU A 90 -34.19 -4.89 -0.85
C LEU A 90 -33.58 -5.25 -2.22
N LYS A 91 -33.63 -6.51 -2.62
CA LYS A 91 -33.18 -6.97 -3.95
C LYS A 91 -34.03 -6.35 -5.07
N GLU A 92 -35.35 -6.39 -4.97
CA GLU A 92 -36.28 -5.78 -5.94
C GLU A 92 -36.02 -4.27 -6.11
N ILE A 93 -35.76 -3.56 -5.01
CA ILE A 93 -35.44 -2.13 -5.03
C ILE A 93 -34.10 -1.89 -5.75
N ARG A 94 -33.08 -2.73 -5.51
CA ARG A 94 -31.74 -2.61 -6.11
C ARG A 94 -31.72 -2.95 -7.60
N THR A 95 -32.50 -3.93 -8.05
CA THR A 95 -32.58 -4.31 -9.47
C THR A 95 -33.51 -3.41 -10.27
N GLY A 96 -34.31 -2.57 -9.60
CA GLY A 96 -35.28 -1.70 -10.25
C GLY A 96 -36.54 -2.45 -10.72
N GLU A 97 -36.71 -3.72 -10.34
CA GLU A 97 -37.92 -4.55 -10.58
C GLU A 97 -39.10 -4.16 -9.67
N SER A 98 -39.13 -2.91 -9.22
CA SER A 98 -40.32 -2.39 -8.56
C SER A 98 -41.48 -2.48 -9.55
N ALA A 99 -42.42 -3.38 -9.27
CA ALA A 99 -43.77 -3.34 -9.79
C ALA A 99 -44.39 -1.99 -9.39
N ASP A 100 -44.12 -0.97 -10.20
CA ASP A 100 -44.68 0.35 -10.09
C ASP A 100 -45.78 0.46 -11.15
N PRO A 101 -47.08 0.35 -10.79
CA PRO A 101 -48.20 0.42 -11.74
C PRO A 101 -48.40 1.82 -12.38
N LYS A 102 -47.37 2.68 -12.38
CA LYS A 102 -47.46 4.09 -12.79
C LYS A 102 -46.47 4.55 -13.87
N LYS A 103 -45.80 3.64 -14.58
CA LYS A 103 -45.04 3.95 -15.82
C LYS A 103 -45.68 3.35 -17.08
N THR A 104 -47.00 3.50 -17.25
CA THR A 104 -47.69 3.39 -18.54
C THR A 104 -48.73 4.51 -18.63
N SER A 105 -48.27 5.75 -18.80
CA SER A 105 -49.03 6.85 -19.39
C SER A 105 -48.09 8.03 -19.61
N LYS A 106 -47.41 8.05 -20.75
CA LYS A 106 -47.34 9.18 -21.68
C LYS A 106 -46.62 8.77 -22.96
#